data_AF-A0AA40KGF8-F1
#
_entry.id   AF-A0AA40KGF8-F1
#
_cell.length_a   1.000
_cell.length_b   1.000
_cell.length_c   1.000
_cell.angle_alpha   90.00
_cell.angle_beta   90.00
_cell.angle_gamma   90.00
#
_symmetry.space_group_name_H-M   'P 1'
#
loop_
_entity.id
_entity.type
_entity.pdbx_description
1 polymer ?
#
loop_
_entity_poly.entity_id
_entity_poly.type
_entity_poly.pdbx_seq_one_letter_code
_entity_poly.pdbx_strand_id
1 'polypeptide(L)'
;MHYWCRTSRILCCPTITKGNVNVGKDVTIKELQEIYHAVLLTYGAEEDKLLNIPGENLNNIISGRRFVGWYNGVPADSNLNINLDVEEAVILGQGNVAIDIARILLTPVDKLRNTDITSFALEKLSKSKIRKVSLIGRRGPLQAAFTIAELREILKLDGCKTCWRVDDFTNVNQVVNTLARPRKRLTALMLEYLEKTSSDTEVTTKRLYPIFLRSPVEFLGSDTVHSIKLSVNSLEGNDVSTQFAVPTGLFEEIECGLVFRSIGYKSVQIDASIPFDIKIGRVKNIAGKVQDKLYAAGWVATGPVGVILSTMTNAFQIGTLMSKELPLTENKPGFVGLSKILAQKGIPIVLYNDWKKIDKIECERGKILGKPREKIVDINEMLEIALK
;
A
#
# COMPACT_ATOMS: atom_id res chain seq x y z
N MET A 1 2.16 9.57 -13.73
CA MET A 1 2.93 10.64 -14.40
C MET A 1 2.44 12.06 -14.06
N HIS A 2 1.16 12.42 -14.24
CA HIS A 2 0.68 13.80 -14.03
C HIS A 2 0.88 14.37 -12.61
N TYR A 3 0.66 13.59 -11.54
CA TYR A 3 0.84 14.06 -10.16
C TYR A 3 2.32 14.30 -9.84
N TRP A 4 3.21 13.41 -10.28
CA TRP A 4 4.66 13.51 -10.06
C TRP A 4 5.26 14.73 -10.78
N CYS A 5 4.81 15.04 -12.00
CA CYS A 5 5.20 16.27 -12.71
C CYS A 5 4.71 17.55 -12.00
N ARG A 6 3.59 17.49 -11.26
CA ARG A 6 3.13 18.64 -10.45
C ARG A 6 3.92 18.77 -9.15
N THR A 7 4.22 17.67 -8.48
CA THR A 7 5.04 17.67 -7.26
C THR A 7 6.44 18.21 -7.54
N SER A 8 7.12 17.74 -8.59
CA SER A 8 8.47 18.22 -8.97
C SER A 8 8.52 19.74 -9.19
N ARG A 9 7.50 20.34 -9.82
CA ARG A 9 7.41 21.80 -10.00
C ARG A 9 7.37 22.57 -8.68
N ILE A 10 6.73 22.01 -7.65
CA ILE A 10 6.68 22.62 -6.30
C ILE A 10 8.02 22.42 -5.59
N LEU A 11 8.61 21.22 -5.68
CA LEU A 11 9.85 20.88 -4.98
C LEU A 11 11.10 21.59 -5.53
N CYS A 12 11.05 22.14 -6.76
CA CYS A 12 12.13 22.95 -7.33
C CYS A 12 12.50 24.18 -6.49
N CYS A 13 11.66 24.60 -5.54
CA CYS A 13 12.00 25.67 -4.61
C CYS A 13 12.95 25.12 -3.51
N PRO A 14 14.21 25.61 -3.41
CA PRO A 14 15.21 25.07 -2.49
C PRO A 14 14.80 25.10 -1.02
N THR A 15 13.89 26.00 -0.65
CA THR A 15 13.39 26.16 0.72
C THR A 15 12.32 25.14 1.10
N ILE A 16 11.95 24.18 0.24
CA ILE A 16 10.77 23.32 0.47
C ILE A 16 11.14 21.91 0.96
N THR A 17 12.10 21.21 0.36
CA THR A 17 12.29 19.76 0.63
C THR A 17 13.57 19.44 1.40
N LYS A 18 13.47 18.57 2.42
CA LYS A 18 14.60 18.06 3.20
C LYS A 18 14.39 16.56 3.42
N GLY A 19 15.25 15.75 2.81
CA GLY A 19 15.30 14.31 2.98
C GLY A 19 16.35 13.91 4.01
N ASN A 20 16.36 12.62 4.38
CA ASN A 20 17.25 12.04 5.38
C ASN A 20 17.14 12.69 6.78
N VAL A 21 15.92 13.08 7.16
CA VAL A 21 15.61 13.61 8.50
C VAL A 21 14.41 12.86 9.06
N ASN A 22 14.60 12.16 10.18
CA ASN A 22 13.59 11.37 10.85
C ASN A 22 12.98 12.17 12.03
N VAL A 23 11.79 12.72 11.83
CA VAL A 23 11.06 13.46 12.87
C VAL A 23 10.63 12.51 13.99
N GLY A 24 10.87 12.90 15.24
CA GLY A 24 10.71 12.08 16.44
C GLY A 24 12.01 11.45 16.94
N LYS A 25 13.02 11.33 16.06
CA LYS A 25 14.36 10.82 16.39
C LYS A 25 15.42 11.91 16.28
N ASP A 26 15.51 12.52 15.10
CA ASP A 26 16.53 13.50 14.75
C ASP A 26 16.12 14.92 15.19
N VAL A 27 14.81 15.19 15.13
CA VAL A 27 14.18 16.43 15.59
C VAL A 27 12.79 16.12 16.12
N THR A 28 12.46 16.63 17.30
CA THR A 28 11.16 16.43 17.96
C THR A 28 10.09 17.36 17.40
N ILE A 29 8.82 17.03 17.60
CA ILE A 29 7.69 17.91 17.22
C ILE A 29 7.76 19.24 17.98
N LYS A 30 8.18 19.22 19.24
CA LYS A 30 8.33 20.42 20.06
C LYS A 30 9.39 21.37 19.48
N GLU A 31 10.57 20.84 19.15
CA GLU A 31 11.62 21.63 18.47
C GLU A 31 11.10 22.24 17.15
N LEU A 32 10.30 21.48 16.38
CA LEU A 32 9.68 22.00 15.15
C LEU A 32 8.65 23.13 15.44
N GLN A 33 7.82 23.02 16.47
CA GLN A 33 6.86 24.07 16.84
C GLN A 33 7.53 25.35 17.39
N GLU A 34 8.72 25.23 17.97
CA GLU A 34 9.50 26.38 18.42
C GLU A 34 10.03 27.19 17.22
N ILE A 35 10.48 26.50 16.17
CA ILE A 35 11.13 27.12 15.01
C ILE A 35 10.20 27.41 13.84
N TYR A 36 8.99 26.83 13.77
CA TYR A 36 7.99 27.10 12.72
C TYR A 36 6.71 27.70 13.30
N HIS A 37 5.96 28.44 12.48
CA HIS A 37 4.64 28.96 12.86
C HIS A 37 3.59 27.85 13.07
N ALA A 38 3.72 26.76 12.31
CA ALA A 38 2.88 25.59 12.41
C ALA A 38 3.60 24.35 11.89
N VAL A 39 3.15 23.18 12.34
CA VAL A 39 3.62 21.87 11.90
C VAL A 39 2.43 21.09 11.33
N LEU A 40 2.60 20.53 10.13
CA LEU A 40 1.59 19.70 9.47
C LEU A 40 2.12 18.26 9.33
N LEU A 41 1.53 17.33 10.06
CA LEU A 41 1.85 15.91 10.02
C LEU A 41 1.28 15.27 8.76
N THR A 42 2.15 14.70 7.92
CA THR A 42 1.80 14.06 6.63
C THR A 42 2.58 12.76 6.37
N TYR A 43 3.04 12.09 7.42
CA TYR A 43 3.92 10.91 7.33
C TYR A 43 3.22 9.60 6.96
N GLY A 44 1.93 9.64 6.61
CA GLY A 44 1.21 8.48 6.10
C GLY A 44 0.99 7.37 7.13
N ALA A 45 1.03 6.13 6.67
CA ALA A 45 0.84 4.93 7.49
C ALA A 45 1.87 3.87 7.11
N GLU A 46 2.80 3.57 8.00
CA GLU A 46 3.96 2.71 7.72
C GLU A 46 3.87 1.31 8.30
N GLU A 47 2.95 1.02 9.23
CA GLU A 47 2.76 -0.31 9.80
C GLU A 47 1.61 -1.06 9.13
N ASP A 48 1.66 -2.39 9.14
CA ASP A 48 0.62 -3.26 8.62
C ASP A 48 -0.19 -3.83 9.77
N LYS A 49 -1.47 -4.05 9.52
CA LYS A 49 -2.32 -4.70 10.52
C LYS A 49 -1.97 -6.18 10.60
N LEU A 50 -1.86 -6.67 11.84
CA LEU A 50 -1.79 -8.08 12.17
C LEU A 50 -3.22 -8.66 12.28
N LEU A 51 -3.36 -9.94 12.01
CA LEU A 51 -4.59 -10.70 12.19
C LEU A 51 -4.77 -11.13 13.65
N ASN A 52 -3.67 -11.35 14.37
CA ASN A 52 -3.59 -11.91 15.72
C ASN A 52 -4.30 -13.28 15.80
N ILE A 53 -3.95 -14.16 14.88
CA ILE A 53 -4.46 -15.55 14.82
C ILE A 53 -3.31 -16.56 14.94
N PRO A 54 -3.60 -17.82 15.35
CA PRO A 54 -2.57 -18.85 15.46
C PRO A 54 -1.78 -19.05 14.15
N GLY A 55 -0.47 -19.26 14.28
CA GLY A 55 0.46 -19.49 13.18
C GLY A 55 0.87 -18.23 12.38
N GLU A 56 0.43 -17.02 12.75
CA GLU A 56 0.76 -15.79 12.00
C GLU A 56 2.27 -15.46 11.99
N ASN A 57 3.04 -16.05 12.89
CA ASN A 57 4.50 -15.92 12.98
C ASN A 57 5.30 -16.96 12.18
N LEU A 58 4.63 -17.88 11.47
CA LEU A 58 5.30 -18.85 10.60
C LEU A 58 6.05 -18.14 9.46
N ASN A 59 7.10 -18.78 8.94
CA ASN A 59 7.81 -18.29 7.77
C ASN A 59 6.91 -18.32 6.52
N ASN A 60 7.25 -17.48 5.53
CA ASN A 60 6.46 -17.22 4.31
C ASN A 60 5.07 -16.61 4.55
N ILE A 61 4.85 -16.00 5.72
CA ILE A 61 3.74 -15.07 5.93
C ILE A 61 4.31 -13.65 5.88
N ILE A 62 3.99 -12.93 4.82
CA ILE A 62 4.65 -11.67 4.47
C ILE A 62 3.65 -10.52 4.52
N SER A 63 4.10 -9.38 5.02
CA SER A 63 3.35 -8.14 4.89
C SER A 63 3.21 -7.76 3.41
N GLY A 64 1.98 -7.57 2.94
CA GLY A 64 1.73 -7.10 1.57
C GLY A 64 2.45 -5.77 1.28
N ARG A 65 2.55 -4.88 2.29
CA ARG A 65 3.31 -3.62 2.18
C ARG A 65 4.78 -3.88 1.87
N ARG A 66 5.41 -4.79 2.62
CA ARG A 66 6.84 -5.06 2.51
C ARG A 66 7.17 -5.72 1.18
N PHE A 67 6.29 -6.61 0.69
CA PHE A 67 6.42 -7.14 -0.66
C PHE A 67 6.34 -6.04 -1.72
N VAL A 68 5.40 -5.09 -1.57
CA VAL A 68 5.31 -3.90 -2.43
C VAL A 68 6.56 -3.03 -2.33
N GLY A 69 7.09 -2.82 -1.12
CA GLY A 69 8.33 -2.08 -0.89
C GLY A 69 9.53 -2.76 -1.55
N TRP A 70 9.64 -4.08 -1.41
CA TRP A 70 10.71 -4.91 -1.96
C TRP A 70 10.83 -4.76 -3.48
N TYR A 71 9.74 -4.96 -4.23
CA TYR A 71 9.82 -4.82 -5.69
C TYR A 71 9.90 -3.36 -6.17
N ASN A 72 9.46 -2.40 -5.34
CA ASN A 72 9.56 -0.97 -5.66
C ASN A 72 10.85 -0.30 -5.19
N GLY A 73 11.77 -1.02 -4.54
CA GLY A 73 13.06 -0.48 -4.10
C GLY A 73 13.00 0.38 -2.84
N VAL A 74 12.12 0.06 -1.90
CA VAL A 74 12.18 0.63 -0.54
C VAL A 74 13.43 0.05 0.16
N PRO A 75 14.40 0.88 0.59
CA PRO A 75 15.66 0.39 1.16
C PRO A 75 15.48 -0.61 2.30
N ALA A 76 14.53 -0.34 3.21
CA ALA A 76 14.23 -1.20 4.36
C ALA A 76 13.69 -2.60 4.00
N ASP A 77 13.16 -2.76 2.79
CA ASP A 77 12.58 -4.03 2.31
C ASP A 77 13.44 -4.70 1.24
N SER A 78 14.61 -4.14 0.89
CA SER A 78 15.52 -4.68 -0.13
C SER A 78 15.98 -6.13 0.16
N ASN A 79 16.21 -6.43 1.44
CA ASN A 79 16.65 -7.74 1.92
C ASN A 79 15.49 -8.67 2.33
N LEU A 80 14.25 -8.37 1.90
CA LEU A 80 13.10 -9.20 2.23
C LEU A 80 13.30 -10.64 1.71
N ASN A 81 13.33 -11.60 2.64
CA ASN A 81 13.39 -13.01 2.30
C ASN A 81 11.99 -13.49 1.88
N ILE A 82 11.85 -13.86 0.60
CA ILE A 82 10.60 -14.32 0.01
C ILE A 82 10.90 -15.61 -0.72
N ASN A 83 10.18 -16.67 -0.35
CA ASN A 83 10.20 -17.92 -1.09
C ASN A 83 9.15 -17.88 -2.21
N LEU A 84 9.60 -17.78 -3.46
CA LEU A 84 8.75 -17.89 -4.65
C LEU A 84 8.81 -19.29 -5.29
N ASP A 85 9.48 -20.24 -4.63
CA ASP A 85 9.58 -21.64 -5.04
C ASP A 85 8.39 -22.48 -4.54
N VAL A 86 7.19 -21.92 -4.69
CA VAL A 86 5.92 -22.52 -4.27
C VAL A 86 4.91 -22.37 -5.40
N GLU A 87 3.92 -23.26 -5.48
CA GLU A 87 2.95 -23.23 -6.58
C GLU A 87 1.78 -22.25 -6.32
N GLU A 88 1.34 -22.13 -5.07
CA GLU A 88 0.20 -21.29 -4.68
C GLU A 88 0.57 -20.25 -3.62
N ALA A 89 0.14 -19.00 -3.87
CA ALA A 89 0.21 -17.90 -2.93
C ALA A 89 -1.20 -17.42 -2.54
N VAL A 90 -1.44 -17.21 -1.26
CA VAL A 90 -2.68 -16.64 -0.73
C VAL A 90 -2.45 -15.17 -0.41
N ILE A 91 -3.41 -14.31 -0.72
CA ILE A 91 -3.40 -12.89 -0.34
C ILE A 91 -4.68 -12.61 0.45
N LEU A 92 -4.51 -12.16 1.69
CA LEU A 92 -5.61 -11.84 2.59
C LEU A 92 -5.99 -10.37 2.42
N GLY A 93 -7.20 -10.14 1.92
CA GLY A 93 -7.72 -8.82 1.57
C GLY A 93 -8.00 -8.67 0.08
N GLN A 94 -8.96 -7.81 -0.23
CA GLN A 94 -9.42 -7.55 -1.60
C GLN A 94 -9.46 -6.03 -1.88
N GLY A 95 -8.34 -5.37 -1.59
CA GLY A 95 -8.08 -3.97 -1.96
C GLY A 95 -7.14 -3.87 -3.16
N ASN A 96 -6.86 -2.65 -3.62
CA ASN A 96 -5.93 -2.41 -4.74
C ASN A 96 -4.54 -3.02 -4.50
N VAL A 97 -4.00 -2.91 -3.28
CA VAL A 97 -2.71 -3.53 -2.92
C VAL A 97 -2.71 -5.03 -3.14
N ALA A 98 -3.80 -5.72 -2.81
CA ALA A 98 -3.92 -7.16 -3.03
C ALA A 98 -3.91 -7.50 -4.53
N ILE A 99 -4.57 -6.68 -5.35
CA ILE A 99 -4.53 -6.80 -6.81
C ILE A 99 -3.11 -6.54 -7.34
N ASP A 100 -2.40 -5.54 -6.84
CA ASP A 100 -1.03 -5.25 -7.28
C ASP A 100 -0.07 -6.40 -6.95
N ILE A 101 -0.16 -6.98 -5.75
CA ILE A 101 0.62 -8.17 -5.37
C ILE A 101 0.29 -9.32 -6.33
N ALA A 102 -0.99 -9.61 -6.55
CA ALA A 102 -1.41 -10.67 -7.47
C ALA A 102 -0.89 -10.41 -8.90
N ARG A 103 -0.97 -9.18 -9.38
CA ARG A 103 -0.45 -8.79 -10.69
C ARG A 103 1.05 -9.01 -10.81
N ILE A 104 1.84 -8.61 -9.82
CA ILE A 104 3.30 -8.80 -9.87
C ILE A 104 3.65 -10.29 -9.91
N LEU A 105 2.97 -11.14 -9.14
CA LEU A 105 3.19 -12.58 -9.14
C LEU A 105 2.75 -13.26 -10.45
N LEU A 106 1.66 -12.76 -11.04
CA LEU A 106 1.03 -13.41 -12.20
C LEU A 106 1.53 -12.86 -13.55
N THR A 107 2.05 -11.64 -13.60
CA THR A 107 2.49 -11.02 -14.87
C THR A 107 3.67 -11.79 -15.48
N PRO A 108 3.68 -12.01 -16.81
CA PRO A 108 4.86 -12.53 -17.50
C PRO A 108 6.08 -11.66 -17.26
N VAL A 109 7.21 -12.28 -16.90
CA VAL A 109 8.43 -11.56 -16.50
C VAL A 109 8.91 -10.59 -17.58
N ASP A 110 8.74 -10.93 -18.85
CA ASP A 110 9.14 -10.07 -19.98
C ASP A 110 8.37 -8.75 -20.04
N LYS A 111 7.11 -8.71 -19.57
CA LYS A 111 6.37 -7.45 -19.42
C LYS A 111 6.92 -6.61 -18.27
N LEU A 112 7.40 -7.25 -17.20
CA LEU A 112 7.97 -6.56 -16.04
C LEU A 112 9.37 -5.98 -16.33
N ARG A 113 10.14 -6.59 -17.24
CA ARG A 113 11.50 -6.15 -17.62
C ARG A 113 11.57 -4.67 -18.02
N ASN A 114 10.52 -4.14 -18.62
CA ASN A 114 10.46 -2.77 -19.13
C ASN A 114 9.90 -1.75 -18.12
N THR A 115 9.65 -2.18 -16.88
CA THR A 115 9.15 -1.31 -15.80
C THR A 115 10.30 -0.81 -14.92
N ASP A 116 10.02 -0.02 -13.89
CA ASP A 116 11.00 0.42 -12.88
C ASP A 116 11.08 -0.52 -11.66
N ILE A 117 10.60 -1.76 -11.79
CA ILE A 117 10.77 -2.83 -10.78
C ILE A 117 12.26 -3.07 -10.51
N THR A 118 12.69 -3.35 -9.29
CA THR A 118 14.11 -3.57 -9.00
C THR A 118 14.67 -4.82 -9.69
N SER A 119 15.95 -4.79 -10.08
CA SER A 119 16.58 -5.92 -10.78
C SER A 119 16.62 -7.19 -9.92
N PHE A 120 16.88 -7.09 -8.62
CA PHE A 120 16.85 -8.25 -7.72
C PHE A 120 15.45 -8.86 -7.59
N ALA A 121 14.39 -8.04 -7.63
CA ALA A 121 13.03 -8.55 -7.57
C ALA A 121 12.63 -9.23 -8.87
N LEU A 122 12.99 -8.62 -10.00
CA LEU A 122 12.81 -9.20 -11.32
C LEU A 122 13.53 -10.54 -11.47
N GLU A 123 14.76 -10.65 -10.96
CA GLU A 123 15.51 -11.90 -10.96
C GLU A 123 14.80 -12.99 -10.15
N LYS A 124 14.37 -12.70 -8.91
CA LYS A 124 13.59 -13.67 -8.12
C LYS A 124 12.28 -14.05 -8.80
N LEU A 125 11.55 -13.08 -9.35
CA LEU A 125 10.29 -13.32 -10.08
C LEU A 125 10.50 -14.18 -11.33
N SER A 126 11.65 -14.05 -12.01
CA SER A 126 11.99 -14.89 -13.17
C SER A 126 12.11 -16.38 -12.84
N LYS A 127 12.43 -16.70 -11.58
CA LYS A 127 12.57 -18.06 -11.06
C LYS A 127 11.30 -18.56 -10.33
N SER A 128 10.24 -17.74 -10.28
CA SER A 128 9.01 -18.03 -9.54
C SER A 128 8.26 -19.26 -10.09
N LYS A 129 7.94 -20.20 -9.20
CA LYS A 129 7.07 -21.35 -9.48
C LYS A 129 5.59 -21.06 -9.25
N ILE A 130 5.23 -19.87 -8.79
CA ILE A 130 3.83 -19.52 -8.51
C ILE A 130 3.01 -19.59 -9.80
N ARG A 131 1.94 -20.38 -9.75
CA ARG A 131 0.94 -20.53 -10.82
C ARG A 131 -0.45 -20.16 -10.33
N LYS A 132 -0.72 -20.24 -9.02
CA LYS A 132 -2.03 -19.94 -8.44
C LYS A 132 -1.91 -18.81 -7.43
N VAL A 133 -2.83 -17.85 -7.50
CA VAL A 133 -2.97 -16.80 -6.48
C VAL A 133 -4.41 -16.73 -6.01
N SER A 134 -4.62 -16.89 -4.71
CA SER A 134 -5.94 -16.88 -4.08
C SER A 134 -6.17 -15.58 -3.30
N LEU A 135 -7.11 -14.74 -3.74
CA LEU A 135 -7.48 -13.46 -3.15
C LEU A 135 -8.66 -13.62 -2.18
N ILE A 136 -8.37 -13.69 -0.88
CA ILE A 136 -9.35 -14.01 0.15
C ILE A 136 -10.01 -12.75 0.71
N GLY A 137 -11.32 -12.65 0.57
CA GLY A 137 -12.16 -11.60 1.13
C GLY A 137 -13.12 -12.14 2.19
N ARG A 138 -13.13 -11.50 3.36
CA ARG A 138 -14.09 -11.86 4.43
C ARG A 138 -15.55 -11.54 4.10
N ARG A 139 -15.81 -10.61 3.18
CA ARG A 139 -17.16 -10.20 2.75
C ARG A 139 -17.41 -10.60 1.29
N GLY A 140 -18.58 -10.27 0.77
CA GLY A 140 -18.99 -10.62 -0.59
C GLY A 140 -18.43 -9.68 -1.68
N PRO A 141 -18.74 -9.98 -2.96
CA PRO A 141 -18.33 -9.17 -4.11
C PRO A 141 -18.75 -7.70 -4.01
N LEU A 142 -19.88 -7.42 -3.34
CA LEU A 142 -20.41 -6.07 -3.15
C LEU A 142 -19.65 -5.23 -2.12
N GLN A 143 -18.73 -5.82 -1.36
CA GLN A 143 -17.90 -5.10 -0.38
C GLN A 143 -16.39 -5.14 -0.69
N ALA A 144 -15.99 -5.73 -1.82
CA ALA A 144 -14.61 -5.67 -2.34
C ALA A 144 -14.11 -4.22 -2.44
N ALA A 145 -12.88 -3.95 -2.03
CA ALA A 145 -12.32 -2.60 -1.94
C ALA A 145 -11.47 -2.19 -3.15
N PHE A 146 -11.13 -3.13 -4.04
CA PHE A 146 -10.45 -2.82 -5.29
C PHE A 146 -11.33 -1.95 -6.20
N THR A 147 -10.72 -1.13 -7.05
CA THR A 147 -11.46 -0.35 -8.05
C THR A 147 -11.53 -1.06 -9.39
N ILE A 148 -12.40 -0.54 -10.27
CA ILE A 148 -12.63 -1.13 -11.60
C ILE A 148 -11.40 -1.06 -12.50
N ALA A 149 -10.51 -0.08 -12.30
CA ALA A 149 -9.30 0.06 -13.10
C ALA A 149 -8.34 -1.10 -12.83
N GLU A 150 -8.01 -1.33 -11.56
CA GLU A 150 -7.10 -2.39 -11.13
C GLU A 150 -7.68 -3.78 -11.44
N LEU A 151 -8.99 -3.98 -11.21
CA LEU A 151 -9.65 -5.24 -11.59
C LEU A 151 -9.55 -5.49 -13.10
N ARG A 152 -9.78 -4.46 -13.94
CA ARG A 152 -9.71 -4.60 -15.40
C ARG A 152 -8.30 -4.96 -15.88
N GLU A 153 -7.26 -4.45 -15.22
CA GLU A 153 -5.88 -4.76 -15.57
C GLU A 153 -5.54 -6.22 -15.31
N ILE A 154 -5.94 -6.77 -14.15
CA ILE A 154 -5.65 -8.18 -13.83
C ILE A 154 -6.53 -9.16 -14.64
N LEU A 155 -7.78 -8.79 -14.94
CA LEU A 155 -8.68 -9.58 -15.78
C LEU A 155 -8.24 -9.69 -17.25
N LYS A 156 -7.37 -8.79 -17.70
CA LYS A 156 -6.83 -8.77 -19.08
C LYS A 156 -5.38 -9.27 -19.15
N LEU A 157 -4.90 -9.90 -18.08
CA LEU A 157 -3.51 -10.29 -17.98
C LEU A 157 -3.21 -11.52 -18.85
N ASP A 158 -2.32 -11.37 -19.83
CA ASP A 158 -1.92 -12.45 -20.73
C ASP A 158 -1.42 -13.69 -19.96
N GLY A 159 -1.89 -14.86 -20.38
CA GLY A 159 -1.49 -16.14 -19.80
C GLY A 159 -2.04 -16.41 -18.39
N CYS A 160 -2.94 -15.57 -17.89
CA CYS A 160 -3.57 -15.70 -16.58
C CYS A 160 -5.11 -15.73 -16.68
N LYS A 161 -5.74 -16.81 -16.22
CA LYS A 161 -7.20 -16.91 -16.13
C LYS A 161 -7.68 -16.53 -14.74
N THR A 162 -8.78 -15.78 -14.66
CA THR A 162 -9.46 -15.54 -13.38
C THR A 162 -10.58 -16.56 -13.20
N CYS A 163 -10.56 -17.27 -12.08
CA CYS A 163 -11.47 -18.36 -11.75
C CYS A 163 -12.38 -17.92 -10.60
N TRP A 164 -13.61 -17.54 -10.93
CA TRP A 164 -14.61 -17.11 -9.98
C TRP A 164 -15.42 -18.30 -9.46
N ARG A 165 -15.83 -18.26 -8.18
CA ARG A 165 -16.78 -19.21 -7.60
C ARG A 165 -18.20 -18.69 -7.84
N VAL A 166 -19.05 -19.47 -8.50
CA VAL A 166 -20.42 -19.06 -8.83
C VAL A 166 -21.22 -18.75 -7.56
N ASP A 167 -21.06 -19.57 -6.52
CA ASP A 167 -21.80 -19.44 -5.26
C ASP A 167 -21.54 -18.10 -4.54
N ASP A 168 -20.35 -17.50 -4.73
CA ASP A 168 -19.99 -16.20 -4.14
C ASP A 168 -20.84 -15.04 -4.72
N PHE A 169 -21.48 -15.26 -5.87
CA PHE A 169 -22.32 -14.28 -6.56
C PHE A 169 -23.82 -14.51 -6.39
N THR A 170 -24.23 -15.42 -5.51
CA THR A 170 -25.64 -15.66 -5.18
C THR A 170 -26.33 -14.34 -4.82
N ASN A 171 -27.47 -14.06 -5.44
CA ASN A 171 -28.26 -12.82 -5.32
C ASN A 171 -27.59 -11.50 -5.77
N VAL A 172 -26.32 -11.51 -6.20
CA VAL A 172 -25.62 -10.30 -6.67
C VAL A 172 -26.27 -9.71 -7.93
N ASN A 173 -26.72 -10.58 -8.84
CA ASN A 173 -27.45 -10.19 -10.07
C ASN A 173 -28.76 -9.45 -9.80
N GLN A 174 -29.41 -9.73 -8.67
CA GLN A 174 -30.70 -9.10 -8.32
C GLN A 174 -30.51 -7.65 -7.84
N VAL A 175 -29.38 -7.36 -7.20
CA VAL A 175 -29.12 -6.05 -6.58
C VAL A 175 -28.21 -5.15 -7.42
N VAL A 176 -27.47 -5.67 -8.40
CA VAL A 176 -26.51 -4.86 -9.19
C VAL A 176 -27.10 -3.60 -9.80
N ASN A 177 -28.37 -3.63 -10.19
CA ASN A 177 -29.06 -2.52 -10.83
C ASN A 177 -29.45 -1.38 -9.86
N THR A 178 -29.51 -1.65 -8.56
CA THR A 178 -29.85 -0.64 -7.53
C THR A 178 -28.62 0.09 -6.99
N LEU A 179 -27.41 -0.37 -7.33
CA LEU A 179 -26.16 0.17 -6.83
C LEU A 179 -25.82 1.54 -7.46
N ALA A 180 -25.13 2.39 -6.70
CA ALA A 180 -24.54 3.61 -7.22
C ALA A 180 -23.57 3.34 -8.39
N ARG A 181 -23.49 4.27 -9.35
CA ARG A 181 -22.78 4.09 -10.63
C ARG A 181 -21.37 3.49 -10.52
N PRO A 182 -20.47 3.91 -9.61
CA PRO A 182 -19.14 3.31 -9.51
C PRO A 182 -19.19 1.83 -9.10
N ARG A 183 -20.04 1.49 -8.12
CA ARG A 183 -20.21 0.13 -7.64
C ARG A 183 -20.91 -0.76 -8.67
N LYS A 184 -21.97 -0.25 -9.30
CA LYS A 184 -22.70 -0.94 -10.38
C LYS A 184 -21.76 -1.40 -11.49
N ARG A 185 -20.88 -0.50 -11.97
CA ARG A 185 -19.92 -0.83 -13.04
C ARG A 185 -18.90 -1.89 -12.62
N LEU A 186 -18.40 -1.83 -11.39
CA LEU A 186 -17.48 -2.83 -10.86
C LEU A 186 -18.14 -4.20 -10.76
N THR A 187 -19.33 -4.25 -10.17
CA THR A 187 -20.10 -5.49 -9.99
C THR A 187 -20.49 -6.09 -11.33
N ALA A 188 -20.98 -5.29 -12.28
CA ALA A 188 -21.32 -5.75 -13.62
C ALA A 188 -20.11 -6.36 -14.35
N LEU A 189 -18.90 -5.78 -14.19
CA LEU A 189 -17.68 -6.34 -14.77
C LEU A 189 -17.33 -7.71 -14.18
N MET A 190 -17.50 -7.90 -12.87
CA MET A 190 -17.27 -9.21 -12.24
C MET A 190 -18.27 -10.26 -12.76
N LEU A 191 -19.55 -9.90 -12.89
CA LEU A 191 -20.59 -10.77 -13.43
C LEU A 191 -20.34 -11.15 -14.89
N GLU A 192 -19.94 -10.17 -15.72
CA GLU A 192 -19.57 -10.41 -17.12
C GLU A 192 -18.43 -11.44 -17.24
N TYR A 193 -17.40 -11.33 -16.39
CA TYR A 193 -16.27 -12.27 -16.42
C TYR A 193 -16.60 -13.61 -15.77
N LEU A 194 -17.51 -13.66 -14.80
CA LEU A 194 -18.05 -14.90 -14.26
C LEU A 194 -18.71 -15.74 -15.36
N GLU A 195 -19.56 -15.12 -16.19
CA GLU A 195 -20.24 -15.78 -17.32
C GLU A 195 -19.24 -16.29 -18.38
N LYS A 196 -18.24 -15.46 -18.73
CA LYS A 196 -17.20 -15.83 -19.71
C LYS A 196 -16.35 -17.01 -19.29
N THR A 197 -16.02 -17.10 -18.00
CA THR A 197 -15.13 -18.14 -17.44
C THR A 197 -15.63 -19.55 -17.74
N SER A 198 -16.96 -19.73 -17.78
CA SER A 198 -17.66 -21.01 -18.02
C SER A 198 -17.54 -21.52 -19.47
N SER A 199 -17.20 -20.63 -20.41
CA SER A 199 -17.19 -20.93 -21.86
C SER A 199 -15.80 -21.08 -22.47
N ASP A 200 -14.75 -20.79 -21.69
CA ASP A 200 -13.42 -20.54 -22.22
C ASP A 200 -12.49 -21.75 -22.10
N THR A 201 -12.05 -22.26 -23.27
CA THR A 201 -11.16 -23.44 -23.43
C THR A 201 -9.68 -23.07 -23.49
N GLU A 202 -9.33 -21.79 -23.32
CA GLU A 202 -7.96 -21.31 -23.43
C GLU A 202 -7.02 -21.94 -22.38
N VAL A 203 -5.93 -22.54 -22.85
CA VAL A 203 -4.91 -23.16 -22.01
C VAL A 203 -4.06 -22.05 -21.38
N THR A 204 -4.29 -21.78 -20.10
CA THR A 204 -3.53 -20.79 -19.32
C THR A 204 -2.64 -21.47 -18.28
N THR A 205 -1.44 -20.92 -18.11
CA THR A 205 -0.45 -21.44 -17.15
C THR A 205 -0.65 -20.91 -15.73
N LYS A 206 -1.31 -19.76 -15.59
CA LYS A 206 -1.51 -19.08 -14.31
C LYS A 206 -2.99 -18.82 -14.03
N ARG A 207 -3.36 -18.84 -12.75
CA ARG A 207 -4.74 -18.68 -12.30
C ARG A 207 -4.85 -17.74 -11.10
N LEU A 208 -5.85 -16.87 -11.16
CA LEU A 208 -6.28 -16.02 -10.06
C LEU A 208 -7.61 -16.54 -9.51
N TYR A 209 -7.72 -16.73 -8.20
CA TYR A 209 -8.93 -17.15 -7.52
C TYR A 209 -9.42 -16.06 -6.56
N PRO A 210 -10.33 -15.18 -6.97
CA PRO A 210 -11.07 -14.33 -6.03
C PRO A 210 -12.03 -15.21 -5.23
N ILE A 211 -11.81 -15.29 -3.93
CA ILE A 211 -12.61 -16.10 -2.99
C ILE A 211 -13.24 -15.17 -1.97
N PHE A 212 -14.56 -15.12 -1.94
CA PHE A 212 -15.33 -14.27 -1.03
C PHE A 212 -15.83 -15.05 0.17
N LEU A 213 -16.36 -14.32 1.15
CA LEU A 213 -17.01 -14.88 2.34
C LEU A 213 -16.11 -15.88 3.10
N ARG A 214 -14.81 -15.55 3.22
CA ARG A 214 -13.82 -16.32 3.96
C ARG A 214 -13.00 -15.46 4.90
N SER A 215 -12.98 -15.82 6.19
CA SER A 215 -12.13 -15.18 7.19
C SER A 215 -10.99 -16.12 7.58
N PRO A 216 -9.72 -15.65 7.65
CA PRO A 216 -8.62 -16.48 8.14
C PRO A 216 -8.80 -16.79 9.62
N VAL A 217 -8.59 -18.05 9.99
CA VAL A 217 -8.75 -18.55 11.37
C VAL A 217 -7.41 -18.99 11.95
N GLU A 218 -6.60 -19.67 11.15
CA GLU A 218 -5.32 -20.24 11.58
C GLU A 218 -4.42 -20.49 10.36
N PHE A 219 -3.12 -20.22 10.51
CA PHE A 219 -2.11 -20.65 9.57
C PHE A 219 -1.52 -21.97 10.05
N LEU A 220 -1.46 -22.95 9.15
CA LEU A 220 -1.00 -24.30 9.46
C LEU A 220 0.40 -24.49 8.87
N GLY A 221 1.30 -25.04 9.69
CA GLY A 221 2.72 -25.16 9.36
C GLY A 221 3.54 -25.59 10.58
N SER A 222 4.74 -26.12 10.33
CA SER A 222 5.77 -26.33 11.37
C SER A 222 6.69 -25.11 11.44
N ASP A 223 7.53 -24.94 10.42
CA ASP A 223 8.45 -23.80 10.29
C ASP A 223 7.95 -22.76 9.28
N THR A 224 7.33 -23.24 8.20
CA THR A 224 6.75 -22.45 7.11
C THR A 224 5.29 -22.80 6.94
N VAL A 225 4.48 -21.84 6.50
CA VAL A 225 3.08 -22.10 6.15
C VAL A 225 2.95 -23.15 5.03
N HIS A 226 2.05 -24.12 5.21
CA HIS A 226 1.66 -25.09 4.17
C HIS A 226 0.19 -24.97 3.77
N SER A 227 -0.65 -24.42 4.66
CA SER A 227 -2.05 -24.14 4.36
C SER A 227 -2.62 -23.08 5.30
N ILE A 228 -3.79 -22.56 4.93
CA ILE A 228 -4.56 -21.64 5.76
C ILE A 228 -5.96 -22.20 5.98
N LYS A 229 -6.38 -22.23 7.24
CA LYS A 229 -7.75 -22.55 7.65
C LYS A 229 -8.60 -21.29 7.62
N LEU A 230 -9.72 -21.36 6.92
CA LEU A 230 -10.66 -20.27 6.69
C LEU A 230 -12.02 -20.63 7.28
N SER A 231 -12.66 -19.69 7.97
CA SER A 231 -14.09 -19.77 8.31
C SER A 231 -14.91 -19.34 7.10
N VAL A 232 -15.94 -20.11 6.77
CA VAL A 232 -17.01 -19.71 5.85
C VAL A 232 -17.86 -18.65 6.54
N ASN A 233 -18.20 -17.58 5.83
CA ASN A 233 -19.01 -16.49 6.36
C ASN A 233 -20.36 -16.38 5.65
N SER A 234 -21.36 -15.89 6.36
CA SER A 234 -22.55 -15.25 5.80
C SER A 234 -22.44 -13.73 5.97
N LEU A 235 -23.31 -12.98 5.28
CA LEU A 235 -23.43 -11.53 5.46
C LEU A 235 -24.69 -11.21 6.26
N GLU A 236 -24.53 -10.35 7.27
CA GLU A 236 -25.63 -9.80 8.06
C GLU A 236 -25.69 -8.27 7.94
N GLY A 237 -26.88 -7.71 8.11
CA GLY A 237 -27.17 -6.28 8.01
C GLY A 237 -28.14 -5.94 6.87
N ASN A 238 -28.94 -4.90 7.10
CA ASN A 238 -30.04 -4.49 6.20
C ASN A 238 -29.55 -3.73 4.96
N ASP A 239 -28.51 -2.90 5.10
CA ASP A 239 -27.91 -2.17 3.98
C ASP A 239 -26.83 -3.04 3.33
N VAL A 240 -27.09 -3.47 2.09
CA VAL A 240 -26.22 -4.27 1.24
C VAL A 240 -24.79 -3.70 1.17
N SER A 241 -24.64 -2.37 1.24
CA SER A 241 -23.34 -1.71 1.15
C SER A 241 -22.52 -1.78 2.45
N THR A 242 -23.17 -1.96 3.60
CA THR A 242 -22.53 -1.96 4.92
C THR A 242 -22.61 -3.28 5.67
N GLN A 243 -23.02 -4.36 5.00
CA GLN A 243 -23.08 -5.69 5.62
C GLN A 243 -21.74 -6.12 6.22
N PHE A 244 -21.83 -6.84 7.33
CA PHE A 244 -20.70 -7.42 8.04
C PHE A 244 -20.71 -8.95 7.91
N ALA A 245 -19.54 -9.55 8.04
CA ALA A 245 -19.36 -10.99 7.90
C ALA A 245 -19.55 -11.68 9.26
N VAL A 246 -20.30 -12.78 9.28
CA VAL A 246 -20.53 -13.62 10.46
C VAL A 246 -20.12 -15.06 10.13
N PRO A 247 -19.36 -15.76 10.99
CA PRO A 247 -18.94 -17.13 10.72
C PRO A 247 -20.15 -18.09 10.75
N THR A 248 -20.19 -19.03 9.80
CA THR A 248 -21.27 -20.04 9.71
C THR A 248 -20.99 -21.31 10.54
N GLY A 249 -19.77 -21.43 11.08
CA GLY A 249 -19.28 -22.65 11.74
C GLY A 249 -18.66 -23.68 10.79
N LEU A 250 -18.75 -23.46 9.47
CA LEU A 250 -18.07 -24.28 8.47
C LEU A 250 -16.65 -23.75 8.20
N PHE A 251 -15.74 -24.66 7.86
CA PHE A 251 -14.35 -24.35 7.56
C PHE A 251 -13.95 -24.83 6.17
N GLU A 252 -13.01 -24.12 5.56
CA GLU A 252 -12.34 -24.48 4.32
C GLU A 252 -10.84 -24.34 4.53
N GLU A 253 -10.05 -25.25 3.98
CA GLU A 253 -8.60 -25.18 4.01
C GLU A 253 -8.07 -24.95 2.59
N ILE A 254 -7.09 -24.06 2.46
CA ILE A 254 -6.38 -23.80 1.19
C ILE A 254 -4.91 -24.09 1.40
N GLU A 255 -4.39 -25.08 0.66
CA GLU A 255 -2.95 -25.35 0.58
C GLU A 255 -2.22 -24.17 -0.07
N CYS A 256 -1.19 -23.67 0.59
CA CYS A 256 -0.38 -22.56 0.09
C CYS A 256 0.99 -22.54 0.75
N GLY A 257 2.02 -22.19 -0.02
CA GLY A 257 3.39 -22.08 0.49
C GLY A 257 3.82 -20.64 0.80
N LEU A 258 2.94 -19.67 0.53
CA LEU A 258 3.18 -18.24 0.70
C LEU A 258 1.87 -17.51 0.99
N VAL A 259 1.87 -16.66 2.01
CA VAL A 259 0.72 -15.82 2.37
C VAL A 259 1.14 -14.35 2.41
N PHE A 260 0.32 -13.47 1.83
CA PHE A 260 0.44 -12.03 1.97
C PHE A 260 -0.70 -11.45 2.80
N ARG A 261 -0.37 -10.67 3.82
CA ARG A 261 -1.36 -9.88 4.58
C ARG A 261 -1.54 -8.53 3.91
N SER A 262 -2.68 -8.33 3.27
CA SER A 262 -3.07 -7.06 2.62
C SER A 262 -4.39 -6.52 3.22
N ILE A 263 -4.46 -6.51 4.55
CA ILE A 263 -5.66 -6.16 5.33
C ILE A 263 -5.67 -4.69 5.83
N GLY A 264 -4.77 -3.87 5.29
CA GLY A 264 -4.66 -2.44 5.57
C GLY A 264 -3.49 -2.07 6.50
N TYR A 265 -3.29 -0.77 6.65
CA TYR A 265 -2.14 -0.18 7.34
C TYR A 265 -2.55 0.49 8.65
N LYS A 266 -1.55 0.92 9.42
CA LYS A 266 -1.65 1.82 10.57
C LYS A 266 -0.50 2.81 10.52
N SER A 267 -0.76 4.02 10.99
CA SER A 267 0.30 4.98 11.28
C SER A 267 0.94 4.63 12.62
N VAL A 268 2.15 5.14 12.86
CA VAL A 268 2.83 5.02 14.16
C VAL A 268 2.89 6.36 14.85
N GLN A 269 2.99 6.34 16.18
CA GLN A 269 3.27 7.55 16.93
C GLN A 269 4.77 7.85 16.84
N ILE A 270 5.14 8.81 15.97
CA ILE A 270 6.55 9.17 15.76
C ILE A 270 7.15 9.98 16.92
N ASP A 271 6.32 10.67 17.70
CA ASP A 271 6.76 11.50 18.83
C ASP A 271 5.71 11.43 19.95
N ALA A 272 6.18 11.30 21.19
CA ALA A 272 5.34 11.19 22.37
C ALA A 272 4.43 12.41 22.58
N SER A 273 4.80 13.59 22.07
CA SER A 273 3.98 14.80 22.19
C SER A 273 2.73 14.78 21.30
N ILE A 274 2.64 13.88 20.32
CA ILE A 274 1.51 13.81 19.38
C ILE A 274 0.35 13.04 20.02
N PRO A 275 -0.86 13.62 20.14
CA PRO A 275 -2.05 12.88 20.52
C PRO A 275 -2.37 11.77 19.50
N PHE A 276 -2.24 10.52 19.91
CA PHE A 276 -2.37 9.36 19.02
C PHE A 276 -3.42 8.37 19.50
N ASP A 277 -4.15 7.74 18.57
CA ASP A 277 -5.01 6.60 18.84
C ASP A 277 -4.37 5.33 18.29
N ILE A 278 -3.76 4.56 19.19
CA ILE A 278 -3.03 3.32 18.90
C ILE A 278 -3.96 2.25 18.32
N LYS A 279 -5.22 2.21 18.77
CA LYS A 279 -6.17 1.16 18.37
C LYS A 279 -6.48 1.25 16.89
N ILE A 280 -6.82 2.45 16.42
CA ILE A 280 -7.14 2.70 15.00
C ILE A 280 -5.91 3.06 14.17
N GLY A 281 -4.79 3.47 14.78
CA GLY A 281 -3.53 3.76 14.12
C GLY A 281 -3.51 5.11 13.40
N ARG A 282 -3.99 6.18 14.04
CA ARG A 282 -3.99 7.54 13.47
C ARG A 282 -3.85 8.61 14.55
N VAL A 283 -3.44 9.81 14.13
CA VAL A 283 -3.39 10.99 15.00
C VAL A 283 -4.81 11.44 15.36
N LYS A 284 -5.05 11.73 16.64
CA LYS A 284 -6.31 12.29 17.11
C LYS A 284 -6.42 13.72 16.61
N ASN A 285 -7.44 14.00 15.82
CA ASN A 285 -7.66 15.31 15.21
C ASN A 285 -9.15 15.59 15.03
N ILE A 286 -9.51 16.88 14.97
CA ILE A 286 -10.84 17.36 14.60
C ILE A 286 -10.68 18.16 13.31
N ALA A 287 -11.22 17.63 12.22
CA ALA A 287 -11.11 18.24 10.88
C ALA A 287 -9.66 18.61 10.49
N GLY A 288 -8.69 17.76 10.86
CA GLY A 288 -7.25 17.95 10.60
C GLY A 288 -6.50 18.82 11.60
N LYS A 289 -7.17 19.47 12.57
CA LYS A 289 -6.50 20.15 13.70
C LYS A 289 -6.21 19.16 14.82
N VAL A 290 -4.96 19.09 15.25
CA VAL A 290 -4.49 18.17 16.30
C VAL A 290 -4.43 18.90 17.64
N GLN A 291 -3.63 19.97 17.69
CA GLN A 291 -3.41 20.86 18.84
C GLN A 291 -3.08 22.27 18.32
N ASP A 292 -2.77 23.22 19.22
CA ASP A 292 -2.33 24.55 18.80
C ASP A 292 -1.12 24.47 17.87
N LYS A 293 -1.22 25.14 16.72
CA LYS A 293 -0.20 25.17 15.65
C LYS A 293 0.24 23.77 15.15
N LEU A 294 -0.51 22.70 15.43
CA LEU A 294 -0.23 21.33 15.01
C LEU A 294 -1.44 20.75 14.27
N TYR A 295 -1.20 20.30 13.04
CA TYR A 295 -2.22 19.82 12.12
C TYR A 295 -1.82 18.45 11.57
N ALA A 296 -2.77 17.72 10.98
CA ALA A 296 -2.52 16.46 10.29
C ALA A 296 -3.35 16.37 9.01
N ALA A 297 -2.77 15.80 7.95
CA ALA A 297 -3.45 15.55 6.68
C ALA A 297 -3.03 14.21 6.07
N GLY A 298 -3.85 13.68 5.16
CA GLY A 298 -3.65 12.37 4.55
C GLY A 298 -3.83 11.21 5.52
N TRP A 299 -3.20 10.07 5.24
CA TRP A 299 -3.48 8.81 5.94
C TRP A 299 -3.23 8.85 7.45
N VAL A 300 -2.26 9.66 7.91
CA VAL A 300 -2.02 9.86 9.35
C VAL A 300 -3.22 10.52 10.06
N ALA A 301 -4.04 11.29 9.34
CA ALA A 301 -5.22 11.97 9.86
C ALA A 301 -6.51 11.20 9.60
N THR A 302 -6.68 10.65 8.39
CA THR A 302 -7.94 10.03 7.93
C THR A 302 -7.96 8.52 8.06
N GLY A 303 -6.80 7.89 8.23
CA GLY A 303 -6.58 6.46 8.06
C GLY A 303 -6.21 6.09 6.62
N PRO A 304 -5.64 4.88 6.41
CA PRO A 304 -5.08 4.45 5.13
C PRO A 304 -6.15 3.92 4.17
N VAL A 305 -7.06 4.81 3.80
CA VAL A 305 -8.15 4.55 2.86
C VAL A 305 -8.17 5.64 1.79
N GLY A 306 -8.72 5.30 0.64
CA GLY A 306 -8.81 6.22 -0.49
C GLY A 306 -7.57 6.23 -1.39
N VAL A 307 -7.70 6.96 -2.49
CA VAL A 307 -6.68 7.11 -3.53
C VAL A 307 -5.96 8.45 -3.39
N ILE A 308 -4.95 8.69 -4.23
CA ILE A 308 -4.18 9.96 -4.24
C ILE A 308 -5.09 11.19 -4.29
N LEU A 309 -6.18 11.13 -5.06
CA LEU A 309 -7.14 12.23 -5.20
C LEU A 309 -7.82 12.60 -3.88
N SER A 310 -8.28 11.63 -3.09
CA SER A 310 -8.90 11.92 -1.78
C SER A 310 -7.90 12.51 -0.80
N THR A 311 -6.66 12.03 -0.81
CA THR A 311 -5.57 12.58 0.00
C THR A 311 -5.27 14.03 -0.38
N MET A 312 -5.25 14.34 -1.68
CA MET A 312 -5.01 15.69 -2.20
C MET A 312 -6.12 16.66 -1.77
N THR A 313 -7.39 16.27 -1.92
CA THR A 313 -8.52 17.11 -1.48
C THR A 313 -8.47 17.38 0.02
N ASN A 314 -8.17 16.36 0.83
CA ASN A 314 -7.99 16.54 2.26
C ASN A 314 -6.85 17.51 2.58
N ALA A 315 -5.69 17.37 1.93
CA ALA A 315 -4.56 18.27 2.14
C ALA A 315 -4.89 19.73 1.80
N PHE A 316 -5.66 19.99 0.75
CA PHE A 316 -6.12 21.36 0.41
C PHE A 316 -7.05 21.95 1.46
N GLN A 317 -7.95 21.14 2.02
CA GLN A 317 -8.83 21.60 3.11
C GLN A 317 -8.01 22.01 4.33
N ILE A 318 -6.99 21.22 4.70
CA ILE A 318 -6.15 21.52 5.87
C ILE A 318 -5.25 22.73 5.59
N GLY A 319 -4.68 22.84 4.39
CA GLY A 319 -3.92 24.05 4.01
C GLY A 319 -4.77 25.32 4.06
N THR A 320 -6.04 25.25 3.63
CA THR A 320 -6.99 26.37 3.74
C THR A 320 -7.30 26.72 5.19
N LEU A 321 -7.46 25.72 6.06
CA LEU A 321 -7.66 25.93 7.50
C LEU A 321 -6.44 26.64 8.11
N MET A 322 -5.24 26.13 7.87
CA MET A 322 -3.99 26.70 8.39
C MET A 322 -3.81 28.15 7.93
N SER A 323 -4.08 28.45 6.66
CA SER A 323 -3.99 29.81 6.12
C SER A 323 -4.92 30.81 6.80
N LYS A 324 -6.03 30.36 7.39
CA LYS A 324 -6.99 31.22 8.09
C LYS A 324 -6.63 31.41 9.57
N GLU A 325 -6.03 30.39 10.19
CA GLU A 325 -5.76 30.39 11.63
C GLU A 325 -4.40 30.99 12.01
N LEU A 326 -3.43 31.04 11.09
CA LEU A 326 -2.06 31.42 11.43
C LEU A 326 -1.81 32.93 11.31
N PRO A 327 -1.68 33.68 12.42
CA PRO A 327 -1.22 35.06 12.37
C PRO A 327 0.28 35.08 12.01
N LEU A 328 0.64 35.70 10.88
CA LEU A 328 2.03 35.83 10.42
C LEU A 328 2.77 36.98 11.14
N THR A 329 2.62 37.08 12.46
CA THR A 329 3.13 38.21 13.24
C THR A 329 4.48 37.93 13.92
N GLU A 330 4.81 36.67 14.17
CA GLU A 330 6.08 36.26 14.80
C GLU A 330 7.17 36.00 13.74
N ASN A 331 8.41 36.42 14.00
CA ASN A 331 9.55 36.00 13.17
C ASN A 331 10.11 34.68 13.70
N LYS A 332 9.88 33.58 12.97
CA LYS A 332 10.28 32.22 13.33
C LYS A 332 11.52 31.80 12.52
N PRO A 333 12.53 31.16 13.13
CA PRO A 333 13.79 30.84 12.46
C PRO A 333 13.67 29.80 11.33
N GLY A 334 12.59 29.02 11.32
CA GLY A 334 12.25 28.04 10.30
C GLY A 334 13.41 27.10 9.97
N PHE A 335 13.76 27.04 8.68
CA PHE A 335 14.81 26.18 8.19
C PHE A 335 16.21 26.49 8.77
N VAL A 336 16.50 27.76 9.08
CA VAL A 336 17.79 28.14 9.71
C VAL A 336 17.89 27.52 11.10
N GLY A 337 16.79 27.51 11.86
CA GLY A 337 16.70 26.82 13.14
C GLY A 337 16.89 25.31 12.99
N LEU A 338 16.18 24.70 12.04
CA LEU A 338 16.26 23.25 11.79
C LEU A 338 17.68 22.82 11.40
N SER A 339 18.34 23.59 10.53
CA SER A 339 19.70 23.29 10.07
C SER A 339 20.70 23.33 11.22
N LYS A 340 20.55 24.25 12.17
CA LYS A 340 21.40 24.32 13.37
C LYS A 340 21.21 23.09 14.25
N ILE A 341 19.96 22.68 14.49
CA ILE A 341 19.64 21.49 15.30
C ILE A 341 20.27 20.24 14.67
N LEU A 342 20.10 20.05 13.36
CA LEU A 342 20.61 18.86 12.66
C LEU A 342 22.14 18.87 12.53
N ALA A 343 22.76 20.04 12.30
CA ALA A 343 24.20 20.17 12.24
C ALA A 343 24.87 19.85 13.59
N GLN A 344 24.28 20.28 14.71
CA GLN A 344 24.77 19.92 16.05
C GLN A 344 24.73 18.41 16.30
N LYS A 345 23.79 17.70 15.66
CA LYS A 345 23.64 16.24 15.74
C LYS A 345 24.43 15.49 14.65
N GLY A 346 25.13 16.20 13.76
CA GLY A 346 25.89 15.59 12.67
C GLY A 346 25.03 14.90 11.61
N ILE A 347 23.77 15.31 11.44
CA ILE A 347 22.81 14.65 10.55
C ILE A 347 22.82 15.33 9.18
N PRO A 348 23.23 14.63 8.10
CA PRO A 348 23.28 15.23 6.78
C PRO A 348 21.88 15.37 6.18
N ILE A 349 21.59 16.53 5.63
CA ILE A 349 20.32 16.84 4.98
C ILE A 349 20.46 16.60 3.47
N VAL A 350 19.51 15.89 2.88
CA VAL A 350 19.43 15.73 1.42
C VAL A 350 18.44 16.78 0.88
N LEU A 351 18.94 17.76 0.13
CA LEU A 351 18.08 18.77 -0.51
C LEU A 351 17.51 18.25 -1.84
N TYR A 352 16.56 18.97 -2.42
CA TYR A 352 15.99 18.59 -3.72
C TYR A 352 17.03 18.52 -4.84
N ASN A 353 18.02 19.43 -4.84
CA ASN A 353 19.11 19.40 -5.82
C ASN A 353 20.03 18.18 -5.64
N ASP A 354 20.19 17.70 -4.41
CA ASP A 354 20.96 16.49 -4.11
C ASP A 354 20.19 15.25 -4.56
N TRP A 355 18.88 15.19 -4.29
CA TRP A 355 18.00 14.15 -4.82
C TRP A 355 18.02 14.07 -6.36
N LYS A 356 18.11 15.21 -7.07
CA LYS A 356 18.24 15.19 -8.55
C LYS A 356 19.52 14.49 -9.03
N LYS A 357 20.59 14.45 -8.22
CA LYS A 357 21.79 13.67 -8.54
C LYS A 357 21.48 12.17 -8.51
N ILE A 358 20.78 11.72 -7.46
CA ILE A 358 20.29 10.33 -7.35
C ILE A 358 19.37 10.01 -8.54
N ASP A 359 18.35 10.83 -8.80
CA ASP A 359 17.39 10.63 -9.90
C ASP A 359 18.08 10.50 -11.26
N LYS A 360 19.10 11.31 -11.51
CA LYS A 360 19.92 11.25 -12.73
C LYS A 360 20.61 9.89 -12.86
N ILE A 361 21.30 9.44 -11.81
CA ILE A 361 22.01 8.14 -11.82
C ILE A 361 21.04 6.98 -11.99
N GLU A 362 19.89 6.99 -11.29
CA GLU A 362 18.86 5.97 -11.46
C GLU A 362 18.37 5.88 -12.92
N CYS A 363 18.11 7.03 -13.55
CA CYS A 363 17.68 7.09 -14.95
C CYS A 363 18.79 6.62 -15.91
N GLU A 364 20.05 6.97 -15.66
CA GLU A 364 21.20 6.52 -16.46
C GLU A 364 21.37 4.99 -16.39
N ARG A 365 21.29 4.42 -15.19
CA ARG A 365 21.30 2.96 -14.99
C ARG A 365 20.11 2.29 -15.68
N GLY A 366 18.92 2.89 -15.58
CA GLY A 366 17.72 2.42 -16.25
C GLY A 366 17.91 2.33 -17.77
N LYS A 367 18.46 3.37 -18.40
CA LYS A 367 18.69 3.40 -19.86
C LYS A 367 19.57 2.25 -20.34
N ILE A 368 20.62 1.90 -19.59
CA ILE A 368 21.51 0.77 -19.91
C ILE A 368 20.73 -0.55 -19.90
N LEU A 369 19.75 -0.68 -19.01
CA LEU A 369 18.91 -1.88 -18.85
C LEU A 369 17.62 -1.86 -19.69
N GLY A 370 17.36 -0.81 -20.47
CA GLY A 370 16.10 -0.65 -21.21
C GLY A 370 14.89 -0.30 -20.33
N LYS A 371 15.12 0.30 -19.16
CA LYS A 371 14.12 0.64 -18.15
C LYS A 371 13.98 2.16 -17.98
N PRO A 372 12.86 2.66 -17.44
CA PRO A 372 12.73 4.08 -17.11
C PRO A 372 13.76 4.55 -16.07
N ARG A 373 14.10 3.69 -15.12
CA ARG A 373 15.12 3.88 -14.09
C ARG A 373 15.51 2.54 -13.46
N GLU A 374 16.68 2.48 -12.85
CA GLU A 374 17.07 1.44 -11.90
C GLU A 374 17.27 2.08 -10.53
N LYS A 375 16.42 1.71 -9.56
CA LYS A 375 16.38 2.36 -8.26
C LYS A 375 17.56 1.97 -7.40
N ILE A 376 18.14 2.94 -6.69
CA ILE A 376 19.21 2.70 -5.72
C ILE A 376 18.57 2.36 -4.38
N VAL A 377 18.94 1.21 -3.82
CA VAL A 377 18.36 0.71 -2.55
C VAL A 377 19.33 0.73 -1.38
N ASP A 378 20.63 0.91 -1.63
CA ASP A 378 21.61 1.14 -0.56
C ASP A 378 21.61 2.62 -0.15
N ILE A 379 21.28 2.88 1.11
CA ILE A 379 21.22 4.23 1.66
C ILE A 379 22.60 4.90 1.64
N ASN A 380 23.69 4.14 1.86
CA ASN A 380 25.02 4.72 1.86
C ASN A 380 25.39 5.23 0.46
N GLU A 381 25.14 4.42 -0.57
CA GLU A 381 25.30 4.83 -1.97
C GLU A 381 24.43 6.06 -2.31
N MET A 382 23.17 6.09 -1.86
CA MET A 382 22.29 7.25 -2.06
C MET A 382 22.90 8.52 -1.45
N LEU A 383 23.42 8.44 -0.22
CA LEU A 383 24.03 9.57 0.47
C LEU A 383 25.34 10.00 -0.19
N GLU A 384 26.18 9.07 -0.63
CA GLU A 384 27.40 9.38 -1.38
C GLU A 384 27.10 10.13 -2.68
N ILE A 385 26.05 9.76 -3.41
CA ILE A 385 25.66 10.44 -4.64
C ILE A 385 25.04 11.81 -4.35
N ALA A 386 24.21 11.88 -3.31
CA ALA A 386 23.53 13.12 -2.93
C ALA A 386 24.50 14.20 -2.44
N LEU A 387 25.48 13.82 -1.61
CA LEU A 387 26.36 14.73 -0.87
C LEU A 387 27.69 15.04 -1.58
N LYS A 388 27.96 14.41 -2.74
CA LYS A 388 28.99 14.85 -3.70
C LYS A 388 28.53 16.10 -4.43
#